data_AF-A0A956FTH6-F1
#
_entry.id   AF-A0A956FTH6-F1
#
_cell.length_a   1.000
_cell.length_b   1.000
_cell.length_c   1.000
_cell.angle_alpha   90.00
_cell.angle_beta   90.00
_cell.angle_gamma   90.00
#
_symmetry.space_group_name_H-M   'P 1'
#
loop_
_entity.id
_entity.type
_entity.pdbx_description
1 polymer ?
#
loop_
_entity_poly.entity_id
_entity_poly.type
_entity_poly.pdbx_seq_one_letter_code
_entity_poly.pdbx_strand_id
1 'polypeptide(L)'
;GAGVLRRRARATTLAGVCASVVALVSACDDPRGAGDEPARLREEKLSSDWDPRSGRGQLSIDLGARGRVEVGLQERYDGYSGGLVLGSMGRSGYRWYTPGAADFTAIWCAMDESIWRHDTRQEYAYGWSKNFGRGPDGVLLRYLGGRVFESGPERIVLGSVNAAAPLRVARWLLVDASGTLLFRVRVRNEGKVDLPIDLWVGDDPWVGEYGTAAGDVGWYDDTWVTEERAVPLEPGGCLGIADVRRCAASDAGICANVANALCLSPDSPPPHTALFANGFAHDPSELLEGRALQGDSDTAFNLGWRDVSLAPGDDLEIGYALALAELRADGQTPRAPAIDPDAWRTLAALPEAVPPTRGGLAEPLRFASERVVMEVLPGGDAIELRGRYRFHNASDERIFRRIYFPFAIDEAHPFPTEVSVSSGRYERMPEGVLFPIALAARSERTVEIRYVQRALDRSATYIVTSARMWSEPLDHAELVVITPRALDLTTISYPMTTAEDGERRTHSTRIDSFFPDHELTVRW
;
A
#
# COMPACT_ATOMS: atom_id res chain seq x y z
N GLY A 1 -49.48 -22.63 -25.97
CA GLY A 1 -48.32 -22.72 -26.89
C GLY A 1 -47.13 -22.13 -26.18
N ALA A 2 -46.17 -22.97 -25.84
CA ALA A 2 -44.96 -22.60 -25.09
C ALA A 2 -44.03 -21.72 -25.94
N GLY A 3 -43.57 -20.60 -25.37
CA GLY A 3 -42.55 -19.72 -25.94
C GLY A 3 -41.45 -19.51 -24.90
N VAL A 4 -40.38 -20.28 -25.02
CA VAL A 4 -39.21 -20.29 -24.13
C VAL A 4 -38.32 -19.09 -24.44
N LEU A 5 -38.20 -18.15 -23.50
CA LEU A 5 -37.19 -17.09 -23.51
C LEU A 5 -36.06 -17.47 -22.55
N ARG A 6 -35.02 -18.13 -23.08
CA ARG A 6 -33.75 -18.34 -22.38
C ARG A 6 -32.96 -17.02 -22.40
N ARG A 7 -32.91 -16.31 -21.28
CA ARG A 7 -31.88 -15.29 -21.03
C ARG A 7 -30.54 -16.00 -20.80
N ARG A 8 -29.59 -15.83 -21.72
CA ARG A 8 -28.17 -16.10 -21.47
C ARG A 8 -27.58 -14.85 -20.82
N ALA A 9 -27.29 -14.92 -19.54
CA ALA A 9 -26.32 -14.01 -18.92
C ALA A 9 -24.93 -14.61 -19.17
N ARG A 10 -24.10 -13.91 -19.93
CA ARG A 10 -22.64 -14.05 -19.88
C ARG A 10 -22.13 -12.71 -19.37
N ALA A 11 -21.87 -12.65 -18.07
CA ALA A 11 -20.96 -11.67 -17.50
C ALA A 11 -19.59 -12.36 -17.46
N THR A 12 -18.70 -11.99 -18.37
CA THR A 12 -17.29 -12.33 -18.28
C THR A 12 -16.64 -11.18 -17.52
N THR A 13 -16.34 -11.40 -16.25
CA THR A 13 -15.57 -10.45 -15.44
C THR A 13 -14.11 -10.60 -15.85
N LEU A 14 -13.57 -9.61 -16.56
CA LEU A 14 -12.14 -9.46 -16.78
C LEU A 14 -11.52 -8.97 -15.47
N ALA A 15 -10.96 -9.90 -14.69
CA ALA A 15 -10.07 -9.58 -13.59
C ALA A 15 -8.69 -9.26 -14.19
N GLY A 16 -8.40 -7.98 -14.41
CA GLY A 16 -7.06 -7.51 -14.72
C GLY A 16 -6.22 -7.55 -13.45
N VAL A 17 -5.37 -8.58 -13.32
CA VAL A 17 -4.35 -8.63 -12.26
C VAL A 17 -3.17 -7.77 -12.72
N CYS A 18 -2.88 -6.69 -11.99
CA CYS A 18 -1.72 -5.85 -12.23
C CYS A 18 -0.45 -6.59 -11.76
N ALA A 19 0.35 -7.07 -12.71
CA ALA A 19 1.69 -7.60 -12.43
C ALA A 19 2.61 -6.46 -11.93
N SER A 20 3.16 -6.59 -10.73
CA SER A 20 4.02 -5.58 -10.09
C SER A 20 5.50 -5.96 -10.23
N VAL A 21 6.38 -4.98 -10.50
CA VAL A 21 7.85 -5.18 -10.50
C VAL A 21 8.40 -4.82 -9.13
N VAL A 22 8.87 -5.83 -8.39
CA VAL A 22 9.57 -5.65 -7.10
C VAL A 22 11.06 -5.85 -7.30
N ALA A 23 11.87 -4.86 -6.92
CA ALA A 23 13.31 -5.02 -6.75
C ALA A 23 13.56 -5.72 -5.41
N LEU A 24 13.75 -7.04 -5.43
CA LEU A 24 14.13 -7.80 -4.23
C LEU A 24 15.59 -7.51 -3.87
N VAL A 25 15.80 -6.85 -2.73
CA VAL A 25 17.11 -6.69 -2.09
C VAL A 25 17.41 -7.97 -1.33
N SER A 26 18.38 -8.74 -1.81
CA SER A 26 18.94 -9.87 -1.06
C SER A 26 20.46 -9.76 -1.12
N ALA A 27 21.07 -9.67 0.07
CA ALA A 27 22.51 -9.82 0.24
C ALA A 27 22.85 -11.31 0.17
N CYS A 28 23.80 -11.69 -0.69
CA CYS A 28 24.35 -13.04 -0.70
C CYS A 28 25.87 -12.97 -0.60
N ASP A 29 26.39 -13.72 0.39
CA ASP A 29 27.79 -13.90 0.71
C ASP A 29 28.53 -14.87 -0.23
N ASP A 30 29.85 -14.70 -0.26
CA ASP A 30 30.87 -15.42 -1.04
C ASP A 30 31.09 -16.87 -0.54
N PRO A 31 31.13 -17.91 -1.41
CA PRO A 31 31.24 -19.28 -0.95
C PRO A 31 32.70 -19.77 -0.97
N ARG A 32 33.45 -19.61 0.13
CA ARG A 32 34.65 -20.44 0.42
C ARG A 32 34.89 -20.62 1.92
N GLY A 33 34.37 -21.71 2.49
CA GLY A 33 34.75 -22.16 3.83
C GLY A 33 33.84 -23.27 4.33
N ALA A 34 34.35 -24.51 4.32
CA ALA A 34 33.64 -25.67 4.81
C ALA A 34 33.78 -25.79 6.34
N GLY A 35 32.66 -26.08 7.01
CA GLY A 35 32.62 -26.67 8.34
C GLY A 35 32.11 -25.76 9.44
N ASP A 36 30.79 -25.56 9.50
CA ASP A 36 30.03 -25.33 10.75
C ASP A 36 28.57 -25.69 10.46
N GLU A 37 27.84 -26.20 11.47
CA GLU A 37 26.40 -26.48 11.39
C GLU A 37 25.65 -25.35 10.66
N PRO A 38 24.63 -25.64 9.82
CA PRO A 38 23.86 -24.58 9.19
C PRO A 38 23.27 -23.74 10.32
N ALA A 39 23.83 -22.53 10.49
CA ALA A 39 23.27 -21.53 11.36
C ALA A 39 21.80 -21.46 10.99
N ARG A 40 20.93 -21.97 11.88
CA ARG A 40 19.49 -21.83 11.73
C ARG A 40 19.28 -20.36 11.45
N LEU A 41 18.86 -20.03 10.23
CA LEU A 41 18.49 -18.67 9.85
C LEU A 41 17.61 -18.19 10.99
N ARG A 42 18.13 -17.25 11.79
CA ARG A 42 17.36 -16.71 12.91
C ARG A 42 16.12 -16.12 12.26
N GLU A 43 14.97 -16.71 12.55
CA GLU A 43 13.70 -16.19 12.07
C GLU A 43 13.65 -14.71 12.46
N GLU A 44 13.52 -13.85 11.45
CA GLU A 44 13.46 -12.41 11.66
C GLU A 44 12.19 -12.11 12.43
N LYS A 45 12.33 -11.60 13.66
CA LYS A 45 11.20 -11.20 14.50
C LYS A 45 10.36 -10.09 13.88
N LEU A 46 10.97 -9.25 13.06
CA LEU A 46 10.34 -8.08 12.45
C LEU A 46 10.88 -7.89 11.03
N SER A 47 9.98 -7.80 10.06
CA SER A 47 10.32 -7.54 8.66
C SER A 47 9.32 -6.60 8.01
N SER A 48 9.73 -5.96 6.92
CA SER A 48 8.94 -4.98 6.17
C SER A 48 9.22 -5.09 4.69
N ASP A 49 8.17 -5.09 3.88
CA ASP A 49 8.25 -4.86 2.44
C ASP A 49 7.70 -3.48 2.03
N TRP A 50 7.43 -2.59 3.00
CA TRP A 50 6.97 -1.23 2.76
C TRP A 50 7.94 -0.45 1.86
N ASP A 51 7.43 0.01 0.72
CA ASP A 51 8.20 0.74 -0.29
C ASP A 51 8.06 2.26 -0.07
N PRO A 52 9.13 2.99 0.30
CA PRO A 52 9.11 4.43 0.48
C PRO A 52 8.74 5.22 -0.80
N ARG A 53 8.75 4.61 -1.99
CA ARG A 53 8.40 5.27 -3.25
C ARG A 53 6.89 5.29 -3.51
N SER A 54 6.20 4.22 -3.11
CA SER A 54 4.74 4.11 -3.24
C SER A 54 4.03 4.45 -1.93
N GLY A 55 4.74 4.40 -0.80
CA GLY A 55 4.17 4.49 0.53
C GLY A 55 3.29 3.29 0.86
N ARG A 56 3.50 2.14 0.23
CA ARG A 56 2.67 0.95 0.38
C ARG A 56 3.50 -0.27 0.74
N GLY A 57 2.87 -1.19 1.46
CA GLY A 57 3.41 -2.51 1.73
C GLY A 57 2.84 -3.08 3.01
N GLN A 58 3.62 -3.92 3.66
CA GLN A 58 3.25 -4.75 4.78
C GLN A 58 4.42 -4.87 5.75
N LEU A 59 4.09 -4.90 7.04
CA LEU A 59 4.98 -5.28 8.12
C LEU A 59 4.57 -6.65 8.65
N SER A 60 5.54 -7.47 9.02
CA SER A 60 5.31 -8.77 9.67
C SER A 60 6.09 -8.81 10.97
N ILE A 61 5.39 -9.11 12.07
CA ILE A 61 5.95 -9.17 13.43
C ILE A 61 5.69 -10.56 14.00
N ASP A 62 6.74 -11.33 14.29
CA ASP A 62 6.66 -12.60 15.00
C ASP A 62 6.71 -12.36 16.52
N LEU A 63 5.59 -12.66 17.18
CA LEU A 63 5.43 -12.56 18.64
C LEU A 63 5.76 -13.90 19.34
N GLY A 64 6.38 -14.85 18.63
CA GLY A 64 6.77 -16.17 19.12
C GLY A 64 5.55 -17.01 19.50
N ALA A 65 5.49 -17.46 20.76
CA ALA A 65 4.38 -18.29 21.24
C ALA A 65 3.02 -17.58 21.22
N ARG A 66 2.98 -16.24 21.06
CA ARG A 66 1.75 -15.47 20.91
C ARG A 66 1.25 -15.40 19.46
N GLY A 67 2.02 -15.91 18.50
CA GLY A 67 1.65 -15.90 17.08
C GLY A 67 2.33 -14.80 16.29
N ARG A 68 1.72 -14.39 15.18
CA ARG A 68 2.27 -13.38 14.26
C ARG A 68 1.27 -12.25 14.06
N VAL A 69 1.77 -11.03 13.91
CA VAL A 69 0.99 -9.88 13.48
C VAL A 69 1.40 -9.48 12.06
N GLU A 70 0.42 -9.12 11.25
CA GLU A 70 0.65 -8.48 9.95
C GLU A 70 -0.04 -7.12 9.90
N VAL A 71 0.68 -6.11 9.39
CA VAL A 71 0.19 -4.74 9.28
C VAL A 71 0.27 -4.30 7.82
N GLY A 72 -0.88 -4.18 7.17
CA GLY A 72 -1.00 -3.62 5.83
C GLY A 72 -1.00 -2.09 5.88
N LEU A 73 -0.06 -1.47 5.18
CA LEU A 73 0.02 -0.02 4.98
C LEU A 73 -0.46 0.28 3.55
N GLN A 74 -1.76 0.53 3.41
CA GLN A 74 -2.49 0.70 2.14
C GLN A 74 -2.24 -0.40 1.11
N GLU A 75 -2.20 -1.64 1.57
CA GLU A 75 -1.92 -2.80 0.74
C GLU A 75 -3.09 -3.05 -0.25
N ARG A 76 -2.83 -2.92 -1.56
CA ARG A 76 -3.78 -3.19 -2.66
C ARG A 76 -5.01 -2.28 -2.73
N TYR A 77 -5.02 -1.13 -2.06
CA TYR A 77 -6.11 -0.16 -2.19
C TYR A 77 -5.99 0.68 -3.46
N ASP A 78 -6.83 0.42 -4.44
CA ASP A 78 -7.00 1.31 -5.60
C ASP A 78 -7.61 2.65 -5.14
N GLY A 79 -7.09 3.77 -5.67
CA GLY A 79 -7.58 5.12 -5.35
C GLY A 79 -6.96 5.78 -4.10
N TYR A 80 -6.21 5.05 -3.28
CA TYR A 80 -5.43 5.64 -2.18
C TYR A 80 -4.08 6.18 -2.69
N SER A 81 -3.56 7.20 -2.02
CA SER A 81 -2.36 7.91 -2.46
C SER A 81 -1.04 7.21 -2.13
N GLY A 82 -1.02 6.28 -1.18
CA GLY A 82 0.20 5.87 -0.47
C GLY A 82 0.38 6.63 0.84
N GLY A 83 1.20 6.10 1.75
CA GLY A 83 1.57 6.72 3.02
C GLY A 83 1.61 5.72 4.19
N LEU A 84 1.96 6.20 5.38
CA LEU A 84 1.88 5.40 6.61
C LEU A 84 0.45 5.39 7.17
N VAL A 85 -0.49 4.86 6.39
CA VAL A 85 -1.90 4.73 6.78
C VAL A 85 -2.27 3.26 6.79
N LEU A 86 -2.92 2.84 7.86
CA LEU A 86 -3.32 1.45 8.05
C LEU A 86 -4.45 1.07 7.08
N GLY A 87 -4.36 -0.10 6.47
CA GLY A 87 -5.44 -0.68 5.68
C GLY A 87 -4.99 -1.70 4.65
N SER A 88 -5.87 -2.65 4.31
CA SER A 88 -5.73 -3.50 3.14
C SER A 88 -7.06 -3.69 2.40
N MET A 89 -7.05 -3.70 1.05
CA MET A 89 -8.26 -3.98 0.29
C MET A 89 -8.65 -5.46 0.43
N GLY A 90 -9.85 -5.71 0.95
CA GLY A 90 -10.43 -7.06 1.06
C GLY A 90 -10.00 -7.86 2.29
N ARG A 91 -9.30 -7.25 3.25
CA ARG A 91 -8.90 -7.86 4.54
C ARG A 91 -8.51 -6.79 5.54
N SER A 92 -8.39 -7.16 6.82
CA SER A 92 -8.00 -6.26 7.89
C SER A 92 -6.61 -5.63 7.66
N GLY A 93 -6.46 -4.36 8.03
CA GLY A 93 -5.19 -3.62 7.99
C GLY A 93 -4.23 -4.07 9.09
N TYR A 94 -4.74 -4.50 10.25
CA TYR A 94 -3.93 -5.08 11.33
C TYR A 94 -4.51 -6.46 11.70
N ARG A 95 -3.78 -7.51 11.36
CA ARG A 95 -4.20 -8.91 11.51
C ARG A 95 -3.36 -9.60 12.56
N TRP A 96 -3.97 -10.49 13.34
CA TRP A 96 -3.28 -11.39 14.24
C TRP A 96 -3.51 -12.84 13.83
N TYR A 97 -2.43 -13.62 13.77
CA TYR A 97 -2.42 -15.03 13.44
C TYR A 97 -2.01 -15.81 14.68
N THR A 98 -2.97 -16.52 15.27
CA THR A 98 -2.70 -17.47 16.36
C THR A 98 -1.77 -18.58 15.87
N PRO A 99 -0.81 -19.06 16.67
CA PRO A 99 0.08 -20.14 16.25
C PRO A 99 -0.69 -21.37 15.74
N GLY A 100 -0.39 -21.78 14.50
CA GLY A 100 -1.01 -22.94 13.86
C GLY A 100 -2.40 -22.70 13.27
N ALA A 101 -2.99 -21.51 13.42
CA ALA A 101 -4.22 -21.15 12.73
C ALA A 101 -3.96 -20.84 11.25
N ALA A 102 -4.90 -21.25 10.38
CA ALA A 102 -4.85 -20.92 8.96
C ALA A 102 -5.40 -19.51 8.66
N ASP A 103 -6.34 -19.06 9.48
CA ASP A 103 -7.03 -17.78 9.35
C ASP A 103 -6.49 -16.74 10.35
N PHE A 104 -6.82 -15.48 10.08
CA PHE A 104 -6.46 -14.36 10.94
C PHE A 104 -7.65 -13.87 11.77
N THR A 105 -7.31 -13.24 12.89
CA THR A 105 -8.22 -12.43 13.71
C THR A 105 -8.00 -10.96 13.36
N ALA A 106 -9.06 -10.23 13.02
CA ALA A 106 -8.99 -8.81 12.72
C ALA A 106 -8.80 -8.00 14.02
N ILE A 107 -7.86 -7.05 14.00
CA ILE A 107 -7.61 -6.11 15.11
C ILE A 107 -8.02 -4.70 14.71
N TRP A 108 -7.77 -4.32 13.46
CA TRP A 108 -8.13 -3.03 12.87
C TRP A 108 -8.49 -3.21 11.40
N CYS A 109 -9.56 -2.59 10.93
CA CYS A 109 -9.96 -2.66 9.53
C CYS A 109 -9.04 -1.77 8.70
N ALA A 110 -9.07 -0.48 8.98
CA ALA A 110 -8.19 0.53 8.43
C ALA A 110 -7.84 1.54 9.53
N MET A 111 -7.27 2.67 9.16
CA MET A 111 -7.33 3.85 10.01
C MET A 111 -7.89 4.94 9.13
N ASP A 112 -9.14 5.30 9.39
CA ASP A 112 -9.84 6.34 8.66
C ASP A 112 -9.46 7.69 9.25
N GLU A 113 -8.81 8.49 8.42
CA GLU A 113 -8.41 9.84 8.79
C GLU A 113 -8.87 10.86 7.76
N SER A 114 -9.39 11.96 8.28
CA SER A 114 -9.82 13.09 7.47
C SER A 114 -9.39 14.41 8.10
N ILE A 115 -9.01 15.35 7.24
CA ILE A 115 -8.78 16.74 7.63
C ILE A 115 -9.88 17.56 6.97
N TRP A 116 -10.77 18.14 7.75
CA TRP A 116 -11.88 18.94 7.25
C TRP A 116 -11.57 20.42 7.37
N ARG A 117 -11.67 21.16 6.27
CA ARG A 117 -11.47 22.62 6.25
C ARG A 117 -12.82 23.33 6.34
N HIS A 118 -13.02 24.13 7.39
CA HIS A 118 -14.31 24.74 7.75
C HIS A 118 -14.86 25.72 6.72
N ASP A 119 -14.04 26.68 6.31
CA ASP A 119 -14.44 27.81 5.46
C ASP A 119 -14.83 27.36 4.04
N THR A 120 -14.14 26.36 3.50
CA THR A 120 -14.43 25.81 2.18
C THR A 120 -15.26 24.54 2.20
N ARG A 121 -15.54 23.97 3.37
CA ARG A 121 -16.20 22.65 3.54
C ARG A 121 -15.51 21.57 2.71
N GLN A 122 -14.18 21.57 2.75
CA GLN A 122 -13.37 20.68 1.93
C GLN A 122 -12.67 19.66 2.82
N GLU A 123 -12.83 18.39 2.48
CA GLU A 123 -12.12 17.30 3.14
C GLU A 123 -10.82 16.97 2.42
N TYR A 124 -9.80 16.61 3.19
CA TYR A 124 -8.53 16.09 2.70
C TYR A 124 -8.29 14.72 3.32
N ALA A 125 -8.06 13.70 2.49
CA ALA A 125 -7.88 12.32 2.94
C ALA A 125 -6.92 11.55 2.04
N TYR A 126 -6.43 10.42 2.53
CA TYR A 126 -5.42 9.60 1.84
C TYR A 126 -5.98 8.65 0.76
N GLY A 127 -7.29 8.60 0.59
CA GLY A 127 -7.96 7.72 -0.36
C GLY A 127 -9.46 7.83 -0.19
N TRP A 128 -10.19 6.73 -0.40
CA TRP A 128 -11.58 6.68 0.04
C TRP A 128 -11.62 6.77 1.58
N SER A 129 -12.66 7.38 2.11
CA SER A 129 -12.99 7.29 3.53
C SER A 129 -14.50 7.29 3.62
N LYS A 130 -15.06 6.57 4.59
CA LYS A 130 -16.49 6.68 4.90
C LYS A 130 -16.83 8.07 5.44
N ASN A 131 -15.81 8.84 5.87
CA ASN A 131 -15.92 10.24 6.25
C ASN A 131 -16.16 11.18 5.05
N PHE A 132 -15.81 10.76 3.82
CA PHE A 132 -16.28 11.46 2.63
C PHE A 132 -17.80 11.52 2.74
N GLY A 133 -18.35 12.72 2.64
CA GLY A 133 -19.77 12.87 2.36
C GLY A 133 -20.17 11.95 1.19
N ARG A 134 -21.47 11.77 0.97
CA ARG A 134 -21.99 10.89 -0.10
C ARG A 134 -21.65 11.36 -1.54
N GLY A 135 -20.60 12.16 -1.75
CA GLY A 135 -20.21 12.80 -2.99
C GLY A 135 -18.68 12.83 -3.27
N PRO A 136 -18.29 13.32 -4.46
CA PRO A 136 -16.91 13.35 -4.97
C PRO A 136 -16.10 14.60 -4.56
N ASP A 137 -16.40 15.22 -3.42
CA ASP A 137 -16.00 16.59 -3.06
C ASP A 137 -14.72 16.72 -2.19
N GLY A 138 -14.07 15.60 -1.82
CA GLY A 138 -12.79 15.62 -1.10
C GLY A 138 -11.56 15.74 -2.00
N VAL A 139 -10.46 16.22 -1.43
CA VAL A 139 -9.15 16.35 -2.09
C VAL A 139 -8.21 15.25 -1.59
N LEU A 140 -7.67 14.48 -2.53
CA LEU A 140 -6.69 13.45 -2.20
C LEU A 140 -5.36 14.08 -1.73
N LEU A 141 -4.91 13.67 -0.53
CA LEU A 141 -3.59 13.94 0.02
C LEU A 141 -2.53 13.16 -0.76
N ARG A 142 -1.99 13.75 -1.83
CA ARG A 142 -1.03 13.07 -2.71
C ARG A 142 0.23 12.67 -1.95
N TYR A 143 0.65 11.43 -2.09
CA TYR A 143 1.91 10.95 -1.53
C TYR A 143 3.08 11.62 -2.24
N LEU A 144 3.99 12.21 -1.45
CA LEU A 144 5.18 12.89 -1.94
C LEU A 144 6.46 12.06 -1.78
N GLY A 145 6.41 10.99 -0.97
CA GLY A 145 7.55 10.14 -0.69
C GLY A 145 7.65 9.73 0.77
N GLY A 146 8.61 8.87 1.04
CA GLY A 146 8.84 8.33 2.36
C GLY A 146 10.27 7.88 2.57
N ARG A 147 10.55 7.36 3.76
CA ARG A 147 11.87 6.96 4.20
C ARG A 147 11.78 5.87 5.25
N VAL A 148 12.66 4.88 5.12
CA VAL A 148 12.99 3.96 6.22
C VAL A 148 14.11 4.61 7.03
N PHE A 149 13.85 4.95 8.30
CA PHE A 149 14.84 5.50 9.21
C PHE A 149 15.61 4.39 9.93
N GLU A 150 14.93 3.30 10.28
CA GLU A 150 15.51 2.14 10.95
C GLU A 150 14.78 0.89 10.46
N SER A 151 15.53 -0.19 10.24
CA SER A 151 14.99 -1.51 9.93
C SER A 151 15.86 -2.57 10.58
N GLY A 152 15.36 -3.16 11.65
CA GLY A 152 16.04 -4.21 12.39
C GLY A 152 15.08 -5.19 13.04
N PRO A 153 15.59 -6.29 13.62
CA PRO A 153 14.77 -7.38 14.14
C PRO A 153 13.92 -7.01 15.36
N GLU A 154 14.27 -5.95 16.09
CA GLU A 154 13.51 -5.53 17.28
C GLU A 154 12.65 -4.28 17.02
N ARG A 155 12.96 -3.53 15.95
CA ARG A 155 12.32 -2.25 15.68
C ARG A 155 12.43 -1.83 14.21
N ILE A 156 11.36 -1.24 13.69
CA ILE A 156 11.29 -0.56 12.39
C ILE A 156 10.79 0.86 12.63
N VAL A 157 11.42 1.83 11.96
CA VAL A 157 11.00 3.24 11.99
C VAL A 157 10.86 3.74 10.56
N LEU A 158 9.66 4.19 10.21
CA LEU A 158 9.29 4.69 8.88
C LEU A 158 8.85 6.14 8.98
N GLY A 159 8.95 6.89 7.89
CA GLY A 159 8.26 8.17 7.73
C GLY A 159 7.73 8.39 6.32
N SER A 160 6.65 9.16 6.21
CA SER A 160 6.02 9.51 4.94
C SER A 160 5.56 10.96 4.93
N VAL A 161 5.38 11.51 3.72
CA VAL A 161 4.81 12.82 3.50
C VAL A 161 3.72 12.72 2.44
N ASN A 162 2.59 13.36 2.73
CA ASN A 162 1.54 13.62 1.76
C ASN A 162 1.25 15.13 1.71
N ALA A 163 0.65 15.60 0.62
CA ALA A 163 0.26 17.00 0.50
C ALA A 163 -0.95 17.20 -0.41
N ALA A 164 -1.72 18.23 -0.08
CA ALA A 164 -2.75 18.81 -0.90
C ALA A 164 -2.89 20.27 -0.48
N ALA A 165 -2.47 21.19 -1.35
CA ALA A 165 -2.36 22.60 -0.96
C ALA A 165 -3.68 23.14 -0.35
N PRO A 166 -3.62 23.84 0.80
CA PRO A 166 -2.40 24.34 1.46
C PRO A 166 -1.76 23.38 2.48
N LEU A 167 -2.26 22.16 2.62
CA LEU A 167 -1.82 21.22 3.63
C LEU A 167 -0.62 20.39 3.21
N ARG A 168 0.27 20.15 4.18
CA ARG A 168 1.27 19.11 4.14
C ARG A 168 1.16 18.26 5.39
N VAL A 169 1.12 16.94 5.21
CA VAL A 169 0.96 15.98 6.31
C VAL A 169 2.18 15.07 6.35
N ALA A 170 2.92 15.10 7.44
CA ALA A 170 4.03 14.19 7.71
C ALA A 170 3.59 13.14 8.73
N ARG A 171 4.01 11.89 8.52
CA ARG A 171 3.77 10.80 9.46
C ARG A 171 5.06 10.07 9.75
N TRP A 172 5.20 9.62 10.98
CA TRP A 172 6.20 8.65 11.37
C TRP A 172 5.54 7.47 12.05
N LEU A 173 6.06 6.27 11.79
CA LEU A 173 5.62 5.03 12.37
C LEU A 173 6.82 4.34 13.01
N LEU A 174 6.72 4.02 14.28
CA LEU A 174 7.62 3.10 14.96
C LEU A 174 6.85 1.82 15.27
N VAL A 175 7.43 0.68 14.88
CA VAL A 175 6.93 -0.65 15.22
C VAL A 175 8.01 -1.39 15.98
N ASP A 176 7.64 -2.01 17.08
CA ASP A 176 8.54 -2.84 17.88
C ASP A 176 8.12 -4.32 17.87
N ALA A 177 8.96 -5.18 18.46
CA ALA A 177 8.71 -6.61 18.56
C ALA A 177 7.51 -7.01 19.43
N SER A 178 6.83 -6.06 20.11
CA SER A 178 5.58 -6.34 20.83
C SER A 178 4.36 -6.32 19.89
N GLY A 179 4.52 -5.79 18.68
CA GLY A 179 3.45 -5.54 17.71
C GLY A 179 2.78 -4.18 17.87
N THR A 180 3.20 -3.36 18.84
CA THR A 180 2.64 -2.01 19.03
C THR A 180 3.09 -1.09 17.89
N LEU A 181 2.14 -0.32 17.33
CA LEU A 181 2.35 0.64 16.26
C LEU A 181 2.23 2.07 16.81
N LEU A 182 3.33 2.80 16.92
CA LEU A 182 3.32 4.19 17.40
C LEU A 182 3.35 5.15 16.21
N PHE A 183 2.31 5.96 16.08
CA PHE A 183 2.20 7.01 15.09
C PHE A 183 2.51 8.38 15.69
N ARG A 184 3.19 9.20 14.90
CA ARG A 184 3.30 10.66 15.07
C ARG A 184 2.82 11.28 13.77
N VAL A 185 1.83 12.14 13.85
CA VAL A 185 1.19 12.79 12.71
C VAL A 185 1.30 14.29 12.87
N ARG A 186 1.79 14.96 11.84
CA ARG A 186 1.95 16.41 11.82
C ARG A 186 1.27 17.00 10.60
N VAL A 187 0.28 17.86 10.82
CA VAL A 187 -0.49 18.57 9.80
C VAL A 187 -0.03 20.02 9.79
N ARG A 188 0.57 20.47 8.69
CA ARG A 188 1.13 21.82 8.55
C ARG A 188 0.37 22.64 7.51
N ASN A 189 0.13 23.91 7.82
CA ASN A 189 -0.35 24.90 6.85
C ASN A 189 0.83 25.51 6.06
N GLU A 190 1.02 25.11 4.80
CA GLU A 190 2.00 25.71 3.88
C GLU A 190 1.40 26.86 3.04
N GLY A 191 0.17 27.27 3.36
CA GLY A 191 -0.55 28.36 2.71
C GLY A 191 -0.08 29.75 3.14
N LYS A 192 -0.87 30.76 2.76
CA LYS A 192 -0.60 32.18 3.04
C LYS A 192 -1.64 32.83 3.95
N VAL A 193 -2.66 32.07 4.36
CA VAL A 193 -3.76 32.51 5.21
C VAL A 193 -3.96 31.49 6.32
N ASP A 194 -4.60 31.91 7.41
CA ASP A 194 -5.01 31.03 8.49
C ASP A 194 -5.92 29.93 7.94
N LEU A 195 -5.75 28.71 8.46
CA LEU A 195 -6.41 27.52 7.99
C LEU A 195 -7.20 26.88 9.13
N PRO A 196 -8.52 27.12 9.22
CA PRO A 196 -9.37 26.47 10.21
C PRO A 196 -9.66 25.04 9.76
N ILE A 197 -9.22 24.06 10.56
CA ILE A 197 -9.39 22.63 10.29
C ILE A 197 -10.02 21.89 11.47
N ASP A 198 -10.65 20.76 11.16
CA ASP A 198 -10.81 19.63 12.05
C ASP A 198 -9.90 18.49 11.58
N LEU A 199 -9.29 17.76 12.50
CA LEU A 199 -8.63 16.49 12.23
C LEU A 199 -9.41 15.37 12.90
N TRP A 200 -9.78 14.36 12.12
CA TRP A 200 -10.48 13.17 12.58
C TRP A 200 -9.63 11.93 12.40
N VAL A 201 -9.61 11.09 13.43
CA VAL A 201 -8.95 9.78 13.44
C VAL A 201 -9.93 8.78 14.04
N GLY A 202 -10.27 7.72 13.31
CA GLY A 202 -11.20 6.69 13.76
C GLY A 202 -11.13 5.44 12.91
N ASP A 203 -11.89 4.42 13.27
CA ASP A 203 -12.03 3.19 12.50
C ASP A 203 -13.32 2.47 12.89
N ASP A 204 -13.84 1.64 11.97
CA ASP A 204 -14.80 0.57 12.24
C ASP A 204 -14.04 -0.78 12.24
N PRO A 205 -13.35 -1.12 13.35
CA PRO A 205 -12.25 -2.07 13.32
C PRO A 205 -12.62 -3.52 13.01
N TRP A 206 -13.91 -3.89 13.16
CA TRP A 206 -14.41 -5.25 13.01
C TRP A 206 -13.53 -6.25 13.78
N VAL A 207 -13.46 -6.04 15.10
CA VAL A 207 -12.54 -6.80 15.95
C VAL A 207 -13.01 -8.26 16.00
N GLY A 208 -12.07 -9.21 15.83
CA GLY A 208 -12.43 -10.61 15.72
C GLY A 208 -12.64 -11.05 14.27
N GLU A 209 -13.90 -11.06 13.83
CA GLU A 209 -14.30 -11.48 12.48
C GLU A 209 -14.35 -10.28 11.51
N TYR A 210 -13.48 -10.28 10.50
CA TYR A 210 -13.42 -9.18 9.54
C TYR A 210 -14.73 -9.02 8.74
N GLY A 211 -15.26 -7.80 8.70
CA GLY A 211 -16.48 -7.45 7.96
C GLY A 211 -17.76 -7.45 8.81
N THR A 212 -17.64 -7.64 10.12
CA THR A 212 -18.77 -7.60 11.06
C THR A 212 -18.34 -6.98 12.39
N ALA A 213 -19.24 -6.24 13.04
CA ALA A 213 -19.04 -5.75 14.42
C ALA A 213 -19.81 -6.62 15.44
N ALA A 214 -20.23 -7.81 15.04
CA ALA A 214 -21.05 -8.68 15.87
C ALA A 214 -20.30 -9.16 17.12
N GLY A 215 -20.58 -8.54 18.26
CA GLY A 215 -19.94 -8.87 19.54
C GLY A 215 -19.00 -7.78 20.04
N ASP A 216 -18.76 -6.76 19.21
CA ASP A 216 -17.95 -5.59 19.51
C ASP A 216 -18.60 -4.73 20.59
N VAL A 217 -17.78 -4.36 21.57
CA VAL A 217 -18.12 -3.46 22.66
C VAL A 217 -16.99 -2.47 22.82
N GLY A 218 -17.32 -1.19 22.92
CA GLY A 218 -16.33 -0.16 23.22
C GLY A 218 -15.79 -0.31 24.65
N TRP A 219 -14.58 0.17 24.88
CA TRP A 219 -14.03 0.32 26.22
C TRP A 219 -13.10 1.53 26.29
N TYR A 220 -12.99 2.13 27.46
CA TYR A 220 -12.15 3.30 27.73
C TYR A 220 -11.78 3.33 29.22
N ASP A 221 -10.49 3.49 29.57
CA ASP A 221 -9.95 3.60 30.94
C ASP A 221 -10.71 2.74 31.99
N ASP A 222 -10.67 1.42 31.80
CA ASP A 222 -11.34 0.40 32.63
C ASP A 222 -12.89 0.45 32.68
N THR A 223 -13.53 1.12 31.73
CA THR A 223 -15.00 1.20 31.61
C THR A 223 -15.50 0.58 30.30
N TRP A 224 -16.53 -0.26 30.37
CA TRP A 224 -17.25 -0.75 29.19
C TRP A 224 -18.17 0.34 28.61
N VAL A 225 -18.18 0.47 27.29
CA VAL A 225 -19.05 1.38 26.52
C VAL A 225 -19.96 0.53 25.63
N THR A 226 -21.24 0.51 25.97
CA THR A 226 -22.22 -0.41 25.36
C THR A 226 -23.26 0.29 24.51
N GLU A 227 -23.22 1.61 24.52
CA GLU A 227 -24.18 2.51 23.89
C GLU A 227 -23.40 3.63 23.20
N GLU A 228 -24.00 4.26 22.20
CA GLU A 228 -23.45 5.44 21.56
C GLU A 228 -23.28 6.56 22.60
N ARG A 229 -22.05 7.06 22.78
CA ARG A 229 -21.75 8.13 23.73
C ARG A 229 -20.41 8.79 23.45
N ALA A 230 -20.27 10.02 23.95
CA ALA A 230 -18.98 10.64 24.14
C ALA A 230 -18.29 10.09 25.41
N VAL A 231 -16.96 10.04 25.36
CA VAL A 231 -16.10 9.75 26.51
C VAL A 231 -15.05 10.86 26.65
N PRO A 232 -14.65 11.23 27.87
CA PRO A 232 -13.45 12.04 28.05
C PRO A 232 -12.25 11.20 27.62
N LEU A 233 -11.31 11.73 26.85
CA LEU A 233 -10.06 11.04 26.54
C LEU A 233 -8.91 12.02 26.74
N GLU A 234 -8.13 11.78 27.79
CA GLU A 234 -6.99 12.63 28.16
C GLU A 234 -5.70 12.15 27.47
N PRO A 235 -4.64 12.99 27.39
CA PRO A 235 -3.34 12.56 26.90
C PRO A 235 -2.80 11.37 27.73
N GLY A 236 -2.30 10.33 27.06
CA GLY A 236 -1.91 9.07 27.70
C GLY A 236 -3.07 8.10 27.97
N GLY A 237 -4.33 8.53 27.85
CA GLY A 237 -5.51 7.67 27.98
C GLY A 237 -5.66 6.71 26.80
N CYS A 238 -6.42 5.64 27.01
CA CYS A 238 -6.64 4.61 25.99
C CYS A 238 -8.11 4.25 25.85
N LEU A 239 -8.52 3.98 24.62
CA LEU A 239 -9.82 3.38 24.30
C LEU A 239 -9.66 2.27 23.28
N GLY A 240 -10.72 1.51 23.03
CA GLY A 240 -10.74 0.53 21.95
C GLY A 240 -12.06 -0.19 21.85
N ILE A 241 -12.06 -1.26 21.07
CA ILE A 241 -13.16 -2.18 20.87
C ILE A 241 -12.69 -3.59 21.22
N ALA A 242 -13.59 -4.36 21.84
CA ALA A 242 -13.36 -5.75 22.19
C ALA A 242 -14.50 -6.64 21.66
N ASP A 243 -14.13 -7.76 21.04
CA ASP A 243 -15.07 -8.82 20.70
C ASP A 243 -15.24 -9.75 21.92
N VAL A 244 -16.27 -9.45 22.72
CA VAL A 244 -16.54 -10.14 24.00
C VAL A 244 -18.00 -10.57 24.18
N ARG A 245 -18.94 -10.04 23.39
CA ARG A 245 -20.40 -10.27 23.61
C ARG A 245 -21.03 -11.15 22.54
N ARG A 246 -20.88 -12.48 22.67
CA ARG A 246 -21.88 -13.46 22.18
C ARG A 246 -21.62 -14.92 22.52
N CYS A 247 -20.75 -15.24 23.48
CA CYS A 247 -20.36 -16.63 23.70
C CYS A 247 -21.45 -17.51 24.34
N ALA A 248 -22.57 -16.92 24.81
CA ALA A 248 -23.63 -17.65 25.50
C ALA A 248 -24.96 -17.78 24.72
N ALA A 249 -25.15 -17.07 23.60
CA ALA A 249 -26.49 -16.90 22.99
C ALA A 249 -26.59 -17.18 21.48
N SER A 250 -25.50 -17.52 20.78
CA SER A 250 -25.55 -17.98 19.39
C SER A 250 -25.13 -19.44 19.29
N ASP A 251 -25.88 -20.22 18.50
CA ASP A 251 -25.55 -21.62 18.17
C ASP A 251 -24.25 -21.76 17.35
N ALA A 252 -23.57 -20.64 17.02
CA ALA A 252 -22.36 -20.58 16.18
C ALA A 252 -21.04 -20.40 16.96
N GLY A 253 -21.09 -20.11 18.27
CA GLY A 253 -20.12 -20.64 19.24
C GLY A 253 -18.64 -20.19 19.25
N ILE A 254 -18.19 -19.11 18.59
CA ILE A 254 -16.79 -18.65 18.76
C ILE A 254 -16.72 -17.12 18.84
N CYS A 255 -16.42 -16.60 20.03
CA CYS A 255 -15.90 -15.24 20.22
C CYS A 255 -14.39 -15.29 19.98
N ALA A 256 -13.83 -14.32 19.26
CA ALA A 256 -12.38 -14.28 19.08
C ALA A 256 -11.65 -13.94 20.39
N ASN A 257 -12.37 -13.34 21.37
CA ASN A 257 -11.85 -12.96 22.68
C ASN A 257 -10.54 -12.17 22.51
N VAL A 258 -10.68 -11.06 21.78
CA VAL A 258 -9.60 -10.14 21.43
C VAL A 258 -10.09 -8.71 21.61
N ALA A 259 -9.17 -7.81 21.91
CA ALA A 259 -9.44 -6.39 21.97
C ALA A 259 -8.31 -5.61 21.32
N ASN A 260 -8.66 -4.51 20.67
CA ASN A 260 -7.70 -3.53 20.21
C ASN A 260 -7.58 -2.37 21.23
N ALA A 261 -6.53 -1.58 21.10
CA ALA A 261 -6.33 -0.35 21.87
C ALA A 261 -5.77 0.76 20.96
N LEU A 262 -6.36 1.95 21.07
CA LEU A 262 -5.77 3.23 20.68
C LEU A 262 -5.43 4.02 21.93
N CYS A 263 -4.15 4.33 22.12
CA CYS A 263 -3.65 5.13 23.24
C CYS A 263 -3.02 6.43 22.76
N LEU A 264 -3.39 7.56 23.35
CA LEU A 264 -2.77 8.85 23.00
C LEU A 264 -1.36 8.95 23.55
N SER A 265 -0.46 9.60 22.82
CA SER A 265 0.82 10.02 23.38
C SER A 265 0.58 11.01 24.53
N PRO A 266 1.32 10.92 25.65
CA PRO A 266 1.22 11.87 26.75
C PRO A 266 1.45 13.34 26.35
N ASP A 267 2.19 13.57 25.27
CA ASP A 267 2.52 14.90 24.76
C ASP A 267 1.51 15.42 23.72
N SER A 268 0.50 14.62 23.33
CA SER A 268 -0.50 15.06 22.37
C SER A 268 -1.49 16.03 23.00
N PRO A 269 -2.00 17.02 22.22
CA PRO A 269 -3.19 17.74 22.65
C PRO A 269 -4.35 16.75 22.80
N PRO A 270 -5.18 16.86 23.85
CA PRO A 270 -6.38 16.03 23.96
C PRO A 270 -7.31 16.29 22.77
N PRO A 271 -8.00 15.26 22.25
CA PRO A 271 -9.08 15.47 21.30
C PRO A 271 -10.20 16.26 21.97
N HIS A 272 -10.87 17.10 21.19
CA HIS A 272 -12.08 17.81 21.64
C HIS A 272 -13.24 16.84 21.84
N THR A 273 -13.25 15.74 21.08
CA THR A 273 -14.28 14.70 21.14
C THR A 273 -13.66 13.31 20.98
N ALA A 274 -14.08 12.37 21.82
CA ALA A 274 -13.89 10.93 21.62
C ALA A 274 -15.26 10.26 21.71
N LEU A 275 -15.74 9.66 20.61
CA LEU A 275 -17.11 9.18 20.46
C LEU A 275 -17.12 7.69 20.14
N PHE A 276 -18.01 6.93 20.78
CA PHE A 276 -18.42 5.60 20.31
C PHE A 276 -19.77 5.72 19.61
N ALA A 277 -19.88 5.17 18.40
CA ALA A 277 -21.07 5.33 17.56
C ALA A 277 -21.31 4.11 16.66
N ASN A 278 -22.54 3.93 16.18
CA ASN A 278 -22.90 2.96 15.13
C ASN A 278 -22.65 3.54 13.73
N GLY A 279 -21.46 4.11 13.55
CA GLY A 279 -20.96 4.70 12.33
C GLY A 279 -19.92 5.77 12.63
N PHE A 280 -19.43 6.42 11.57
CA PHE A 280 -18.55 7.58 11.72
C PHE A 280 -19.35 8.78 12.20
N ALA A 281 -18.90 9.38 13.30
CA ALA A 281 -19.52 10.53 13.94
C ALA A 281 -18.46 11.60 14.21
N HIS A 282 -18.78 12.83 13.84
CA HIS A 282 -17.95 14.03 13.95
C HIS A 282 -18.50 15.02 15.01
N ASP A 283 -19.70 14.80 15.53
CA ASP A 283 -20.28 15.63 16.56
C ASP A 283 -21.08 14.80 17.58
N PRO A 284 -21.03 15.11 18.89
CA PRO A 284 -21.88 14.46 19.88
C PRO A 284 -23.38 14.51 19.55
N SER A 285 -23.84 15.52 18.79
CA SER A 285 -25.24 15.61 18.34
C SER A 285 -25.63 14.59 17.26
N GLU A 286 -24.66 13.91 16.65
CA GLU A 286 -24.91 12.78 15.73
C GLU A 286 -25.14 11.47 16.47
N LEU A 287 -24.83 11.42 17.76
CA LEU A 287 -25.08 10.25 18.60
C LEU A 287 -26.56 10.15 18.96
N LEU A 288 -27.07 8.92 18.94
CA LEU A 288 -28.38 8.59 19.48
C LEU A 288 -28.18 8.11 20.92
N GLU A 289 -28.15 9.04 21.87
CA GLU A 289 -27.90 8.73 23.29
C GLU A 289 -28.82 7.60 23.80
N GLY A 290 -28.22 6.59 24.44
CA GLY A 290 -28.91 5.39 24.94
C GLY A 290 -29.16 4.32 23.87
N ARG A 291 -28.83 4.55 22.60
CA ARG A 291 -28.83 3.51 21.57
C ARG A 291 -27.64 2.58 21.83
N ALA A 292 -27.92 1.29 22.01
CA ALA A 292 -26.88 0.27 22.12
C ALA A 292 -25.94 0.30 20.91
N LEU A 293 -24.65 -0.01 21.12
CA LEU A 293 -23.75 -0.33 20.01
C LEU A 293 -24.26 -1.62 19.35
N GLN A 294 -24.38 -1.59 18.03
CA GLN A 294 -25.07 -2.56 17.20
C GLN A 294 -24.05 -3.28 16.33
N GLY A 295 -23.93 -4.60 16.54
CA GLY A 295 -22.96 -5.40 15.80
C GLY A 295 -23.32 -5.68 14.34
N ASP A 296 -24.54 -5.35 13.91
CA ASP A 296 -24.96 -5.36 12.51
C ASP A 296 -24.74 -4.02 11.80
N SER A 297 -24.11 -3.06 12.48
CA SER A 297 -23.70 -1.77 11.95
C SER A 297 -22.19 -1.56 12.13
N ASP A 298 -21.64 -0.51 11.51
CA ASP A 298 -20.24 -0.13 11.69
C ASP A 298 -20.05 0.44 13.10
N THR A 299 -19.77 -0.41 14.10
CA THR A 299 -19.39 0.08 15.43
C THR A 299 -18.00 0.71 15.33
N ALA A 300 -17.94 2.02 15.53
CA ALA A 300 -16.72 2.80 15.37
C ALA A 300 -16.43 3.61 16.64
N PHE A 301 -15.16 3.95 16.82
CA PHE A 301 -14.79 5.06 17.66
C PHE A 301 -14.20 6.19 16.81
N ASN A 302 -14.41 7.43 17.24
CA ASN A 302 -14.06 8.63 16.49
C ASN A 302 -13.36 9.63 17.41
N LEU A 303 -12.15 10.05 17.05
CA LEU A 303 -11.38 11.09 17.74
C LEU A 303 -11.34 12.35 16.88
N GLY A 304 -11.66 13.50 17.47
CA GLY A 304 -11.73 14.78 16.76
C GLY A 304 -10.93 15.89 17.44
N TRP A 305 -10.00 16.49 16.72
CA TRP A 305 -9.37 17.77 17.07
C TRP A 305 -10.05 18.86 16.26
N ARG A 306 -10.99 19.56 16.88
CA ARG A 306 -11.90 20.48 16.21
C ARG A 306 -11.48 21.93 16.34
N ASP A 307 -11.96 22.74 15.39
CA ASP A 307 -11.82 24.20 15.37
C ASP A 307 -10.35 24.67 15.52
N VAL A 308 -9.41 23.87 15.01
CA VAL A 308 -7.98 24.17 15.06
C VAL A 308 -7.65 25.19 13.98
N SER A 309 -7.18 26.37 14.37
CA SER A 309 -6.73 27.40 13.41
C SER A 309 -5.22 27.36 13.27
N LEU A 310 -4.72 26.92 12.11
CA LEU A 310 -3.29 26.91 11.80
C LEU A 310 -2.90 28.19 11.04
N ALA A 311 -2.09 29.07 11.62
CA ALA A 311 -1.52 30.20 10.88
C ALA A 311 -0.55 29.72 9.79
N PRO A 312 -0.15 30.57 8.81
CA PRO A 312 0.86 30.21 7.83
C PRO A 312 2.16 29.74 8.47
N GLY A 313 2.52 28.47 8.21
CA GLY A 313 3.72 27.84 8.76
C GLY A 313 3.51 27.10 10.07
N ASP A 314 2.37 27.26 10.75
CA ASP A 314 2.01 26.51 11.97
C ASP A 314 1.60 25.08 11.64
N ASP A 315 1.57 24.25 12.69
CA ASP A 315 1.21 22.85 12.61
C ASP A 315 0.41 22.36 13.83
N LEU A 316 -0.40 21.32 13.58
CA LEU A 316 -0.99 20.46 14.58
C LEU A 316 -0.20 19.15 14.59
N GLU A 317 0.31 18.77 15.76
CA GLU A 317 0.99 17.49 15.95
C GLU A 317 0.22 16.63 16.95
N ILE A 318 -0.04 15.38 16.58
CA ILE A 318 -0.65 14.36 17.44
C ILE A 318 0.17 13.07 17.40
N GLY A 319 0.14 12.31 18.47
CA GLY A 319 0.74 10.99 18.55
C GLY A 319 -0.22 9.99 19.18
N TYR A 320 -0.28 8.78 18.65
CA TYR A 320 -1.12 7.72 19.20
C TYR A 320 -0.55 6.35 18.84
N ALA A 321 -0.86 5.35 19.65
CA ALA A 321 -0.41 3.98 19.47
C ALA A 321 -1.61 3.07 19.17
N LEU A 322 -1.43 2.13 18.25
CA LEU A 322 -2.37 1.05 17.96
C LEU A 322 -1.76 -0.28 18.40
N ALA A 323 -2.53 -1.09 19.12
CA ALA A 323 -2.03 -2.35 19.64
C ALA A 323 -3.14 -3.36 19.95
N LEU A 324 -2.73 -4.59 20.28
CA LEU A 324 -3.60 -5.57 20.95
C LEU A 324 -3.69 -5.25 22.45
N ALA A 325 -4.91 -5.15 22.97
CA ALA A 325 -5.16 -5.09 24.40
C ALA A 325 -5.21 -6.50 25.02
N GLU A 326 -4.83 -6.59 26.29
CA GLU A 326 -4.92 -7.84 27.06
C GLU A 326 -6.34 -7.98 27.61
N LEU A 327 -7.05 -9.04 27.22
CA LEU A 327 -8.31 -9.38 27.87
C LEU A 327 -8.03 -10.00 29.24
N ARG A 328 -8.73 -9.49 30.26
CA ARG A 328 -8.72 -10.01 31.62
C ARG A 328 -9.82 -11.07 31.78
N ALA A 329 -9.73 -11.88 32.84
CA ALA A 329 -10.70 -12.93 33.13
C ALA A 329 -12.15 -12.40 33.24
N ASP A 330 -13.11 -13.28 32.93
CA ASP A 330 -14.55 -13.10 32.80
C ASP A 330 -15.13 -11.75 33.28
N GLY A 331 -15.39 -10.86 32.31
CA GLY A 331 -16.18 -9.65 32.48
C GLY A 331 -15.40 -8.37 32.81
N GLN A 332 -14.10 -8.49 33.09
CA GLN A 332 -13.23 -7.32 33.27
C GLN A 332 -12.95 -6.64 31.93
N THR A 333 -12.82 -5.32 31.97
CA THR A 333 -12.42 -4.53 30.80
C THR A 333 -11.02 -4.90 30.32
N PRO A 334 -10.74 -4.73 29.01
CA PRO A 334 -9.41 -4.94 28.47
C PRO A 334 -8.40 -4.03 29.16
N ARG A 335 -7.17 -4.52 29.27
CA ARG A 335 -6.03 -3.73 29.73
C ARG A 335 -5.25 -3.24 28.51
N ALA A 336 -5.11 -1.93 28.39
CA ALA A 336 -4.21 -1.33 27.42
C ALA A 336 -2.77 -1.86 27.61
N PRO A 337 -2.01 -2.07 26.52
CA PRO A 337 -0.62 -2.48 26.63
C PRO A 337 0.22 -1.38 27.27
N ALA A 338 1.27 -1.78 27.99
CA ALA A 338 2.26 -0.83 28.47
C ALA A 338 3.09 -0.34 27.27
N ILE A 339 3.00 0.95 26.96
CA ILE A 339 3.78 1.58 25.88
C ILE A 339 5.07 2.11 26.48
N ASP A 340 6.21 1.72 25.91
CA ASP A 340 7.52 2.18 26.36
C ASP A 340 7.67 3.71 26.17
N PRO A 341 7.90 4.49 27.24
CA PRO A 341 8.17 5.92 27.12
C PRO A 341 9.38 6.26 26.24
N ASP A 342 10.38 5.37 26.14
CA ASP A 342 11.52 5.57 25.22
C ASP A 342 11.13 5.45 23.75
N ALA A 343 10.07 4.70 23.42
CA ALA A 343 9.54 4.63 22.07
C ALA A 343 8.93 5.98 21.65
N TRP A 344 8.17 6.62 22.54
CA TRP A 344 7.67 7.99 22.32
C TRP A 344 8.80 9.00 22.14
N ARG A 345 9.82 8.96 23.00
CA ARG A 345 11.01 9.82 22.88
C ARG A 345 11.74 9.60 21.56
N THR A 346 11.88 8.35 21.13
CA THR A 346 12.51 8.00 19.84
C THR A 346 11.75 8.64 18.69
N LEU A 347 10.42 8.51 18.68
CA LEU A 347 9.55 9.05 17.62
C LEU A 347 9.54 10.59 17.61
N ALA A 348 9.55 11.22 18.79
CA ALA A 348 9.66 12.67 18.95
C ALA A 348 11.01 13.23 18.48
N ALA A 349 12.11 12.47 18.65
CA ALA A 349 13.45 12.86 18.24
C ALA A 349 13.70 12.75 16.72
N LEU A 350 12.79 12.14 15.96
CA LEU A 350 12.91 12.07 14.50
C LEU A 350 12.85 13.48 13.88
N PRO A 351 13.62 13.71 12.80
CA PRO A 351 13.67 15.01 12.17
C PRO A 351 12.30 15.41 11.61
N GLU A 352 11.94 16.68 11.79
CA GLU A 352 10.70 17.29 11.26
C GLU A 352 10.55 17.11 9.75
N ALA A 353 11.67 17.21 9.03
CA ALA A 353 11.68 16.84 7.63
C ALA A 353 11.78 15.31 7.54
N VAL A 354 10.69 14.68 7.10
CA VAL A 354 10.83 13.57 6.16
C VAL A 354 11.14 14.28 4.84
N PRO A 355 12.43 14.43 4.45
CA PRO A 355 12.69 14.94 3.12
C PRO A 355 11.86 14.06 2.18
N PRO A 356 11.00 14.61 1.32
CA PRO A 356 10.48 13.80 0.24
C PRO A 356 11.72 13.17 -0.37
N THR A 357 11.62 11.90 -0.74
CA THR A 357 12.67 11.28 -1.53
C THR A 357 12.73 12.12 -2.82
N ARG A 358 13.48 13.24 -2.80
CA ARG A 358 13.69 14.17 -3.91
C ARG A 358 14.60 13.44 -4.89
N GLY A 359 14.24 12.26 -5.38
CA GLY A 359 15.18 11.36 -6.07
C GLY A 359 16.60 11.41 -5.47
N GLY A 360 16.75 11.29 -4.14
CA GLY A 360 17.74 12.12 -3.42
C GLY A 360 18.69 11.47 -2.42
N LEU A 361 18.66 10.16 -2.21
CA LEU A 361 19.75 9.41 -2.82
C LEU A 361 19.10 9.01 -4.13
N ALA A 362 19.55 9.57 -5.26
CA ALA A 362 19.16 9.00 -6.55
C ALA A 362 19.31 7.50 -6.35
N GLU A 363 18.24 6.72 -6.58
CA GLU A 363 18.40 5.28 -6.61
C GLU A 363 19.60 5.10 -7.54
N PRO A 364 20.73 4.59 -7.03
CA PRO A 364 21.99 4.74 -7.75
C PRO A 364 21.81 4.13 -9.12
N LEU A 365 20.95 3.11 -9.22
CA LEU A 365 20.39 2.61 -10.46
C LEU A 365 19.21 3.46 -11.00
N ARG A 366 19.41 4.01 -12.18
CA ARG A 366 18.40 4.67 -13.01
C ARG A 366 18.05 3.81 -14.23
N PHE A 367 16.78 3.70 -14.59
CA PHE A 367 16.35 3.17 -15.89
C PHE A 367 16.27 4.33 -16.88
N ALA A 368 17.31 4.49 -17.71
CA ALA A 368 17.52 5.70 -18.49
C ALA A 368 16.72 5.72 -19.79
N SER A 369 16.63 4.60 -20.51
CA SER A 369 15.94 4.54 -21.79
C SER A 369 15.60 3.12 -22.19
N GLU A 370 14.65 2.99 -23.11
CA GLU A 370 14.35 1.71 -23.76
C GLU A 370 14.19 1.83 -25.28
N ARG A 371 14.49 0.72 -25.95
CA ARG A 371 14.09 0.47 -27.34
C ARG A 371 13.42 -0.88 -27.42
N VAL A 372 12.19 -0.91 -27.91
CA VAL A 372 11.37 -2.12 -27.99
C VAL A 372 10.99 -2.35 -29.45
N VAL A 373 11.29 -3.55 -29.95
CA VAL A 373 10.90 -4.00 -31.29
C VAL A 373 9.98 -5.21 -31.14
N MET A 374 8.72 -5.04 -31.48
CA MET A 374 7.70 -6.09 -31.55
C MET A 374 7.51 -6.49 -33.01
N GLU A 375 7.90 -7.69 -33.40
CA GLU A 375 7.69 -8.23 -34.74
C GLU A 375 6.57 -9.27 -34.70
N VAL A 376 5.48 -9.03 -35.44
CA VAL A 376 4.45 -10.02 -35.69
C VAL A 376 5.02 -11.04 -36.68
N LEU A 377 5.09 -12.31 -36.28
CA LEU A 377 5.68 -13.35 -37.12
C LEU A 377 4.76 -13.69 -38.31
N PRO A 378 5.31 -14.24 -39.42
CA PRO A 378 4.50 -14.68 -40.55
C PRO A 378 3.38 -15.63 -40.10
N GLY A 379 2.14 -15.34 -40.50
CA GLY A 379 0.94 -16.08 -40.07
C GLY A 379 0.17 -15.42 -38.93
N GLY A 380 0.82 -14.55 -38.14
CA GLY A 380 0.16 -13.73 -37.12
C GLY A 380 -0.30 -14.50 -35.89
N ASP A 381 0.29 -15.66 -35.61
CA ASP A 381 0.00 -16.53 -34.46
C ASP A 381 1.01 -16.38 -33.31
N ALA A 382 2.07 -15.62 -33.52
CA ALA A 382 3.09 -15.30 -32.54
C ALA A 382 3.77 -13.95 -32.83
N ILE A 383 4.38 -13.40 -31.79
CA ILE A 383 5.25 -12.23 -31.85
C ILE A 383 6.67 -12.60 -31.38
N GLU A 384 7.67 -11.93 -31.93
CA GLU A 384 8.99 -11.83 -31.34
C GLU A 384 9.17 -10.41 -30.78
N LEU A 385 9.49 -10.31 -29.49
CA LEU A 385 9.83 -9.05 -28.86
C LEU A 385 11.33 -8.98 -28.58
N ARG A 386 11.96 -7.87 -28.95
CA ARG A 386 13.34 -7.53 -28.65
C ARG A 386 13.41 -6.17 -27.95
N GLY A 387 13.74 -6.19 -26.67
CA GLY A 387 13.90 -5.00 -25.84
C GLY A 387 15.37 -4.73 -25.53
N ARG A 388 15.78 -3.47 -25.60
CA ARG A 388 17.09 -2.98 -25.13
C ARG A 388 16.85 -1.96 -24.03
N TYR A 389 17.30 -2.27 -22.82
CA TYR A 389 17.05 -1.51 -21.60
C TYR A 389 18.35 -0.93 -21.09
N ARG A 390 18.41 0.39 -20.96
CA ARG A 390 19.61 1.10 -20.54
C ARG A 390 19.50 1.47 -19.07
N PHE A 391 20.45 1.02 -18.28
CA PHE A 391 20.54 1.32 -16.86
C PHE A 391 21.78 2.17 -16.58
N HIS A 392 21.65 3.18 -15.74
CA HIS A 392 22.74 4.06 -15.34
C HIS A 392 22.97 3.97 -13.84
N ASN A 393 24.22 3.80 -13.42
CA ASN A 393 24.60 3.91 -12.03
C ASN A 393 25.11 5.33 -11.72
N ALA A 394 24.30 6.16 -11.08
CA ALA A 394 24.63 7.50 -10.67
C ALA A 394 25.46 7.59 -9.38
N SER A 395 25.75 6.51 -8.66
CA SER A 395 26.61 6.59 -7.45
C SER A 395 28.09 6.41 -7.73
N ASP A 396 28.89 6.74 -6.71
CA ASP A 396 30.34 6.47 -6.66
C ASP A 396 30.67 5.03 -6.20
N GLU A 397 29.66 4.19 -6.03
CA GLU A 397 29.81 2.80 -5.59
C GLU A 397 29.32 1.82 -6.65
N ARG A 398 29.88 0.62 -6.68
CA ARG A 398 29.36 -0.46 -7.51
C ARG A 398 28.00 -0.91 -6.96
N ILE A 399 27.05 -1.13 -7.85
CA ILE A 399 25.73 -1.66 -7.50
C ILE A 399 25.52 -3.06 -8.06
N PHE A 400 24.81 -3.87 -7.27
CA PHE A 400 24.29 -5.17 -7.67
C PHE A 400 22.79 -5.20 -7.35
N ARG A 401 21.96 -5.52 -8.35
CA ARG A 401 20.49 -5.54 -8.22
C ARG A 401 19.90 -6.69 -9.01
N ARG A 402 18.76 -7.21 -8.56
CA ARG A 402 17.92 -8.12 -9.37
C ARG A 402 16.80 -7.31 -10.00
N ILE A 403 16.63 -7.45 -11.30
CA ILE A 403 15.60 -6.77 -12.09
C ILE A 403 14.56 -7.80 -12.49
N TYR A 404 13.31 -7.53 -12.13
CA TYR A 404 12.18 -8.30 -12.59
C TYR A 404 11.64 -7.71 -13.90
N PHE A 405 11.40 -8.57 -14.88
CA PHE A 405 10.86 -8.21 -16.18
C PHE A 405 9.54 -8.96 -16.40
N PRO A 406 8.40 -8.24 -16.42
CA PRO A 406 7.09 -8.85 -16.55
C PRO A 406 6.79 -9.20 -18.02
N PHE A 407 5.98 -10.24 -18.23
CA PHE A 407 5.34 -10.54 -19.50
C PHE A 407 3.85 -10.24 -19.40
N ALA A 408 3.23 -9.78 -20.49
CA ALA A 408 1.77 -9.73 -20.58
C ALA A 408 1.25 -11.17 -20.71
N ILE A 409 0.68 -11.73 -19.64
CA ILE A 409 0.17 -13.09 -19.61
C ILE A 409 -1.33 -13.09 -19.35
N ASP A 410 -2.07 -13.71 -20.26
CA ASP A 410 -3.50 -13.98 -20.12
C ASP A 410 -3.88 -15.23 -20.96
N GLU A 411 -5.18 -15.50 -21.11
CA GLU A 411 -5.67 -16.63 -21.91
C GLU A 411 -5.27 -16.55 -23.40
N ALA A 412 -5.10 -15.34 -23.94
CA ALA A 412 -4.72 -15.10 -25.33
C ALA A 412 -3.20 -15.01 -25.53
N HIS A 413 -2.46 -14.66 -24.48
CA HIS A 413 -1.01 -14.44 -24.47
C HIS A 413 -0.36 -15.36 -23.43
N PRO A 414 -0.18 -16.67 -23.71
CA PRO A 414 0.46 -17.57 -22.76
C PRO A 414 1.92 -17.15 -22.51
N PHE A 415 2.53 -17.70 -21.46
CA PHE A 415 3.94 -17.46 -21.14
C PHE A 415 4.84 -17.70 -22.38
N PRO A 416 5.85 -16.84 -22.65
CA PRO A 416 6.73 -16.98 -23.81
C PRO A 416 7.38 -18.37 -23.96
N THR A 417 7.41 -18.89 -25.19
CA THR A 417 8.01 -20.21 -25.50
C THR A 417 9.53 -20.16 -25.50
N GLU A 418 10.10 -18.99 -25.82
CA GLU A 418 11.52 -18.73 -25.81
C GLU A 418 11.79 -17.43 -25.05
N VAL A 419 12.79 -17.42 -24.18
CA VAL A 419 13.26 -16.21 -23.48
C VAL A 419 14.78 -16.24 -23.47
N SER A 420 15.40 -15.10 -23.78
CA SER A 420 16.82 -14.88 -23.56
C SER A 420 17.07 -13.50 -22.97
N VAL A 421 18.06 -13.43 -22.09
CA VAL A 421 18.53 -12.20 -21.44
C VAL A 421 20.02 -12.10 -21.69
N SER A 422 20.52 -10.95 -22.17
CA SER A 422 21.94 -10.78 -22.53
C SER A 422 22.89 -10.87 -21.34
N SER A 423 22.39 -10.78 -20.10
CA SER A 423 23.15 -11.07 -18.88
C SER A 423 23.43 -12.57 -18.68
N GLY A 424 22.80 -13.43 -19.48
CA GLY A 424 22.99 -14.88 -19.51
C GLY A 424 22.11 -15.64 -18.52
N ARG A 425 22.08 -15.25 -17.25
CA ARG A 425 21.31 -15.94 -16.20
C ARG A 425 20.04 -15.17 -15.84
N TYR A 426 18.93 -15.89 -15.79
CA TYR A 426 17.66 -15.41 -15.23
C TYR A 426 16.94 -16.56 -14.52
N GLU A 427 16.09 -16.20 -13.57
CA GLU A 427 15.15 -17.10 -12.92
C GLU A 427 13.76 -16.89 -13.54
N ARG A 428 13.07 -17.99 -13.84
CA ARG A 428 11.70 -17.93 -14.34
C ARG A 428 10.75 -17.71 -13.17
N MET A 429 9.92 -16.69 -13.27
CA MET A 429 8.84 -16.38 -12.32
C MET A 429 7.49 -16.71 -12.96
N PRO A 430 6.38 -16.78 -12.20
CA PRO A 430 5.05 -17.07 -12.77
C PRO A 430 4.66 -16.13 -13.91
N GLU A 431 4.97 -14.84 -13.79
CA GLU A 431 4.54 -13.78 -14.72
C GLU A 431 5.71 -13.07 -15.43
N GLY A 432 6.92 -13.62 -15.35
CA GLY A 432 8.09 -12.90 -15.84
C GLY A 432 9.41 -13.63 -15.65
N VAL A 433 10.50 -12.87 -15.69
CA VAL A 433 11.84 -13.35 -15.34
C VAL A 433 12.55 -12.39 -14.41
N LEU A 434 13.41 -12.91 -13.54
CA LEU A 434 14.22 -12.15 -12.60
C LEU A 434 15.70 -12.36 -12.92
N PHE A 435 16.44 -11.29 -13.22
CA PHE A 435 17.86 -11.39 -13.59
C PHE A 435 18.75 -10.41 -12.83
N PRO A 436 20.00 -10.77 -12.52
CA PRO A 436 20.93 -9.85 -11.87
C PRO A 436 21.53 -8.86 -12.87
N ILE A 437 21.75 -7.65 -12.41
CA ILE A 437 22.59 -6.64 -13.05
C ILE A 437 23.67 -6.18 -12.07
N ALA A 438 24.86 -5.94 -12.61
CA ALA A 438 25.96 -5.32 -11.89
C ALA A 438 26.46 -4.14 -12.71
N LEU A 439 26.54 -2.96 -12.08
CA LEU A 439 27.06 -1.74 -12.68
C LEU A 439 28.18 -1.19 -11.78
N ALA A 440 29.31 -0.84 -12.38
CA ALA A 440 30.36 -0.11 -11.68
C ALA A 440 29.85 1.29 -11.29
N ALA A 441 30.55 1.95 -10.37
CA ALA A 441 30.34 3.36 -10.07
C ALA A 441 30.29 4.20 -11.36
N ARG A 442 29.36 5.16 -11.45
CA ARG A 442 29.25 6.11 -12.57
C ARG A 442 29.25 5.46 -13.96
N SER A 443 28.67 4.27 -14.10
CA SER A 443 28.67 3.51 -15.36
C SER A 443 27.27 3.22 -15.88
N GLU A 444 27.19 2.88 -17.16
CA GLU A 444 25.95 2.48 -17.82
C GLU A 444 26.04 1.01 -18.25
N ARG A 445 24.90 0.32 -18.27
CA ARG A 445 24.78 -1.02 -18.82
C ARG A 445 23.50 -1.15 -19.62
N THR A 446 23.62 -1.72 -20.83
CA THR A 446 22.47 -2.16 -21.62
C THR A 446 22.21 -3.64 -21.36
N VAL A 447 20.95 -3.99 -21.10
CA VAL A 447 20.46 -5.37 -21.07
C VAL A 447 19.53 -5.56 -22.26
N GLU A 448 19.68 -6.69 -22.96
CA GLU A 448 18.79 -7.06 -24.05
C GLU A 448 17.95 -8.24 -23.62
N ILE A 449 16.65 -8.17 -23.85
CA ILE A 449 15.71 -9.27 -23.61
C ILE A 449 15.03 -9.58 -24.92
N ARG A 450 15.08 -10.85 -25.32
CA ARG A 450 14.36 -11.36 -26.48
C ARG A 450 13.41 -12.46 -26.02
N TYR A 451 12.19 -12.43 -26.52
CA TYR A 451 11.27 -13.53 -26.29
C TYR A 451 10.31 -13.75 -27.46
N VAL A 452 9.81 -14.97 -27.59
CA VAL A 452 8.77 -15.35 -28.56
C VAL A 452 7.52 -15.74 -27.78
N GLN A 453 6.40 -15.09 -28.10
CA GLN A 453 5.13 -15.30 -27.41
C GLN A 453 4.02 -15.56 -28.42
N ARG A 454 3.14 -16.52 -28.11
CA ARG A 454 1.97 -16.80 -28.96
C ARG A 454 0.91 -15.71 -28.79
N ALA A 455 0.20 -15.42 -29.86
CA ALA A 455 -0.86 -14.42 -29.95
C ALA A 455 -2.15 -15.10 -30.44
N LEU A 456 -2.92 -15.69 -29.53
CA LEU A 456 -4.05 -16.58 -29.88
C LEU A 456 -5.27 -15.82 -30.44
N ASP A 457 -5.36 -14.52 -30.19
CA ASP A 457 -6.46 -13.66 -30.62
C ASP A 457 -6.03 -12.57 -31.63
N ARG A 458 -4.86 -12.74 -32.25
CA ARG A 458 -4.24 -11.73 -33.16
C ARG A 458 -4.06 -10.36 -32.52
N SER A 459 -3.76 -10.37 -31.23
CA SER A 459 -3.30 -9.20 -30.52
C SER A 459 -1.99 -9.46 -29.79
N ALA A 460 -1.33 -8.38 -29.39
CA ALA A 460 -0.18 -8.43 -28.53
C ALA A 460 -0.17 -7.19 -27.63
N THR A 461 0.29 -7.38 -26.40
CA THR A 461 0.51 -6.29 -25.44
C THR A 461 1.92 -6.34 -24.89
N TYR A 462 2.57 -5.18 -24.83
CA TYR A 462 3.85 -4.99 -24.16
C TYR A 462 3.71 -4.00 -23.01
N ILE A 463 4.18 -4.41 -21.83
CA ILE A 463 4.01 -3.67 -20.58
C ILE A 463 5.05 -2.55 -20.47
N VAL A 464 4.66 -1.32 -20.84
CA VAL A 464 5.48 -0.11 -20.70
C VAL A 464 5.19 0.63 -19.39
N THR A 465 3.98 0.52 -18.83
CA THR A 465 3.62 1.24 -17.59
C THR A 465 4.50 0.86 -16.41
N SER A 466 5.14 -0.31 -16.48
CA SER A 466 6.13 -0.77 -15.49
C SER A 466 7.30 0.22 -15.30
N ALA A 467 7.60 1.05 -16.30
CA ALA A 467 8.60 2.12 -16.19
C ALA A 467 8.28 3.13 -15.08
N ARG A 468 7.00 3.32 -14.72
CA ARG A 468 6.59 4.27 -13.67
C ARG A 468 7.12 3.92 -12.28
N MET A 469 7.45 2.65 -12.04
CA MET A 469 8.03 2.23 -10.75
C MET A 469 9.43 2.80 -10.52
N TRP A 470 10.11 3.30 -11.56
CA TRP A 470 11.40 3.96 -11.45
C TRP A 470 11.31 5.41 -10.98
N SER A 471 10.10 5.90 -10.67
CA SER A 471 9.82 7.21 -10.07
C SER A 471 10.25 8.43 -10.90
N GLU A 472 10.84 8.23 -12.08
CA GLU A 472 11.22 9.27 -13.02
C GLU A 472 10.90 8.86 -14.46
N PRO A 473 10.61 9.82 -15.36
CA PRO A 473 10.49 9.55 -16.78
C PRO A 473 11.81 8.99 -17.34
N LEU A 474 11.70 8.06 -18.28
CA LEU A 474 12.85 7.66 -19.07
C LEU A 474 13.30 8.85 -19.92
N ASP A 475 14.60 9.00 -20.16
CA ASP A 475 15.13 10.01 -21.09
C ASP A 475 14.40 9.91 -22.44
N HIS A 476 14.18 8.69 -22.89
CA HIS A 476 13.33 8.38 -24.04
C HIS A 476 12.94 6.90 -24.09
N ALA A 477 11.87 6.62 -24.84
CA ALA A 477 11.51 5.30 -25.32
C ALA A 477 11.39 5.31 -26.85
N GLU A 478 11.87 4.26 -27.49
CA GLU A 478 11.66 4.01 -28.91
C GLU A 478 10.86 2.72 -29.10
N LEU A 479 9.65 2.86 -29.63
CA LEU A 479 8.73 1.76 -29.84
C LEU A 479 8.64 1.47 -31.33
N VAL A 480 8.86 0.22 -31.71
CA VAL A 480 8.84 -0.24 -33.11
C VAL A 480 7.95 -1.47 -33.21
N VAL A 481 6.97 -1.43 -34.09
CA VAL A 481 6.11 -2.57 -34.44
C VAL A 481 6.36 -2.94 -35.90
N ILE A 482 6.76 -4.17 -36.15
CA ILE A 482 7.01 -4.72 -37.49
C ILE A 482 5.91 -5.73 -37.79
N THR A 483 5.21 -5.57 -38.91
CA THR A 483 4.19 -6.51 -39.35
C THR A 483 4.45 -7.00 -40.78
N PRO A 484 4.07 -8.25 -41.12
CA PRO A 484 3.99 -8.70 -42.50
C PRO A 484 2.99 -7.85 -43.26
N ARG A 485 3.29 -7.51 -44.52
CA ARG A 485 2.41 -6.70 -45.37
C ARG A 485 1.05 -7.36 -45.61
N ALA A 486 0.97 -8.68 -45.49
CA ALA A 486 -0.27 -9.45 -45.58
C ALA A 486 -1.20 -9.31 -44.35
N LEU A 487 -0.72 -8.71 -43.26
CA LEU A 487 -1.50 -8.46 -42.04
C LEU A 487 -1.74 -6.95 -41.89
N ASP A 488 -3.00 -6.56 -41.76
CA ASP A 488 -3.39 -5.16 -41.61
C ASP A 488 -3.57 -4.84 -40.13
N LEU A 489 -2.77 -3.90 -39.61
CA LEU A 489 -2.98 -3.40 -38.25
C LEU A 489 -4.34 -2.70 -38.15
N THR A 490 -5.19 -3.19 -37.24
CA THR A 490 -6.48 -2.57 -36.91
C THR A 490 -6.37 -1.62 -35.73
N THR A 491 -5.38 -1.80 -34.86
CA THR A 491 -5.17 -0.95 -33.68
C THR A 491 -3.69 -0.90 -33.31
N ILE A 492 -3.23 0.30 -32.94
CA ILE A 492 -1.95 0.54 -32.28
C ILE A 492 -2.17 1.65 -31.23
N SER A 493 -1.81 1.39 -29.96
CA SER A 493 -2.17 2.32 -28.87
C SER A 493 -1.34 3.61 -28.86
N TYR A 494 -0.12 3.57 -29.39
CA TYR A 494 0.74 4.74 -29.52
C TYR A 494 0.71 5.33 -30.95
N PRO A 495 0.74 6.66 -31.11
CA PRO A 495 0.85 7.28 -32.43
C PRO A 495 2.23 6.99 -33.04
N MET A 496 2.25 6.40 -34.24
CA MET A 496 3.48 5.96 -34.91
C MET A 496 3.52 6.39 -36.38
N THR A 497 4.74 6.61 -36.89
CA THR A 497 5.00 6.79 -38.32
C THR A 497 5.18 5.43 -39.00
N THR A 498 4.64 5.27 -40.20
CA THR A 498 4.72 4.01 -40.96
C THR A 498 5.72 4.12 -42.11
N ALA A 499 6.58 3.12 -42.25
CA ALA A 499 7.43 2.89 -43.41
C ALA A 499 7.16 1.50 -44.00
N GLU A 500 7.23 1.37 -45.32
CA GLU A 500 7.10 0.09 -46.02
C GLU A 500 8.46 -0.34 -46.58
N ASP A 501 8.82 -1.61 -46.36
CA ASP A 501 10.02 -2.23 -46.92
C ASP A 501 9.70 -3.65 -47.40
N GLY A 502 9.49 -3.80 -48.71
CA GLY A 502 9.15 -5.07 -49.36
C GLY A 502 7.89 -5.71 -48.77
N GLU A 503 8.07 -6.84 -48.08
CA GLU A 503 7.00 -7.64 -47.46
C GLU A 503 6.70 -7.24 -46.01
N ARG A 504 7.27 -6.13 -45.52
CA ARG A 504 7.12 -5.68 -44.13
C ARG A 504 6.64 -4.23 -44.06
N ARG A 505 5.80 -3.95 -43.07
CA ARG A 505 5.46 -2.60 -42.61
C ARG A 505 6.11 -2.39 -41.25
N THR A 506 6.73 -1.23 -41.08
CA THR A 506 7.37 -0.83 -39.83
C THR A 506 6.67 0.43 -39.32
N HIS A 507 6.08 0.33 -38.14
CA HIS A 507 5.51 1.44 -37.40
C HIS A 507 6.48 1.81 -36.29
N SER A 508 6.87 3.08 -36.19
CA SER A 508 7.81 3.51 -35.16
C SER A 508 7.42 4.85 -34.55
N THR A 509 7.78 5.03 -33.29
CA THR A 509 7.72 6.30 -32.59
C THR A 509 8.88 6.42 -31.60
N ARG A 510 9.32 7.65 -31.38
CA ARG A 510 10.28 8.00 -30.34
C ARG A 510 9.62 9.03 -29.45
N ILE A 511 9.59 8.75 -28.15
CA ILE A 511 8.97 9.60 -27.14
C ILE A 511 10.08 9.99 -26.16
N ASP A 512 10.45 11.26 -26.12
CA ASP A 512 11.39 11.77 -25.12
C ASP A 512 10.64 12.06 -23.80
N SER A 513 11.34 11.98 -22.66
CA SER A 513 10.72 12.11 -21.32
C SER A 513 9.53 11.15 -21.11
N PHE A 514 9.73 9.88 -21.45
CA PHE A 514 8.66 8.89 -21.52
C PHE A 514 8.17 8.47 -20.12
N PHE A 515 6.87 8.70 -19.86
CA PHE A 515 6.22 8.35 -18.60
C PHE A 515 4.83 7.71 -18.83
N PRO A 516 4.80 6.44 -19.30
CA PRO A 516 3.63 5.82 -19.93
C PRO A 516 2.43 5.67 -18.98
N ASP A 517 1.24 6.02 -19.44
CA ASP A 517 -0.05 5.84 -18.74
C ASP A 517 -0.89 4.66 -19.24
N HIS A 518 -0.46 4.00 -20.31
CA HIS A 518 -1.12 2.83 -20.88
C HIS A 518 -0.11 1.93 -21.62
N GLU A 519 -0.50 0.68 -21.90
CA GLU A 519 0.38 -0.29 -22.54
C GLU A 519 0.52 -0.11 -24.05
N LEU A 520 1.60 -0.65 -24.62
CA LEU A 520 1.71 -0.81 -26.07
C LEU A 520 0.86 -2.01 -26.50
N THR A 521 -0.30 -1.75 -27.09
CA THR A 521 -1.22 -2.79 -27.59
C THR A 521 -1.34 -2.70 -29.10
N VAL A 522 -1.26 -3.86 -29.76
CA VAL A 522 -1.33 -4.02 -31.22
C VAL A 522 -2.39 -5.08 -31.56
N ARG A 523 -3.19 -4.85 -32.60
CA ARG A 523 -4.17 -5.82 -33.15
C ARG A 523 -4.10 -5.88 -34.67
N TRP A 524 -4.26 -7.06 -35.27
CA TRP A 524 -4.15 -7.30 -36.72
C TRP A 524 -5.10 -8.34 -37.30
#